data_AF-A0A963I6H5-F1
#
_entry.id   AF-A0A963I6H5-F1
#
_cell.length_a   1.000
_cell.length_b   1.000
_cell.length_c   1.000
_cell.angle_alpha   90.00
_cell.angle_beta   90.00
_cell.angle_gamma   90.00
#
_symmetry.space_group_name_H-M   'P 1'
#
loop_
_entity.id
_entity.type
_entity.pdbx_description
1 polymer ?
#
loop_
_entity_poly.entity_id
_entity_poly.type
_entity_poly.pdbx_seq_one_letter_code
_entity_poly.pdbx_strand_id
1 'polypeptide(L)'
;QETLGAAMVGREELTLSPGGSDSMTLNFGPESRYVGVMVAFRDIDNALWRAVTSVPQNATSAVAVSLSGLTVQIGGAGIVAPAS
;
A
#
# COMPACT_ATOMS: atom_id res chain seq x y z
N GLN A 1 -22.76 7.16 0.11
CA GLN A 1 -21.83 6.43 -0.78
C GLN A 1 -20.67 6.05 0.11
N GLU A 2 -20.66 4.82 0.60
CA GLU A 2 -19.71 4.34 1.61
C GLU A 2 -18.36 4.07 0.93
N THR A 3 -17.55 5.11 0.79
CA THR A 3 -16.11 5.01 0.52
C THR A 3 -15.52 4.18 1.65
N LEU A 4 -15.18 2.91 1.39
CA LEU A 4 -14.56 1.97 2.34
C LEU A 4 -15.07 2.18 3.78
N GLY A 5 -16.26 1.67 4.09
CA GLY A 5 -16.89 1.77 5.43
C GLY A 5 -16.08 1.12 6.56
N ALA A 6 -16.73 0.42 7.49
CA ALA A 6 -16.15 -0.09 8.75
C ALA A 6 -14.94 -1.07 8.68
N ALA A 7 -14.34 -1.32 7.51
CA ALA A 7 -13.20 -2.23 7.31
C ALA A 7 -11.83 -1.53 7.23
N MET A 8 -11.78 -0.19 7.20
CA MET A 8 -10.52 0.55 7.15
C MET A 8 -9.87 0.59 8.54
N VAL A 9 -8.72 -0.07 8.68
CA VAL A 9 -7.95 -0.12 9.95
C VAL A 9 -7.05 1.12 10.11
N GLY A 10 -6.67 1.76 9.01
CA GLY A 10 -5.89 3.00 8.99
C GLY A 10 -5.59 3.48 7.57
N ARG A 11 -5.09 4.71 7.44
CA ARG A 11 -4.64 5.32 6.18
C ARG A 11 -3.45 6.21 6.46
N GLU A 12 -2.43 6.09 5.62
CA GLU A 12 -1.33 7.05 5.54
C GLU A 12 -1.23 7.58 4.11
N GLU A 13 -0.72 8.81 3.96
CA GLU A 13 -0.51 9.46 2.67
C GLU A 13 0.95 9.88 2.54
N LEU A 14 1.54 9.64 1.37
CA LEU A 14 2.90 10.05 1.03
C LEU A 14 2.90 10.77 -0.31
N THR A 15 3.78 11.76 -0.46
CA THR A 15 3.99 12.46 -1.74
C THR A 15 5.31 12.03 -2.33
N LEU A 16 5.26 11.41 -3.52
CA LEU A 16 6.44 10.94 -4.23
C LEU A 16 6.82 11.91 -5.36
N SER A 17 8.09 12.30 -5.43
CA SER A 17 8.62 13.01 -6.59
C SER A 17 8.93 12.02 -7.73
N PRO A 18 8.82 12.43 -9.01
CA PRO A 18 9.19 11.58 -10.14
C PRO A 18 10.62 11.06 -10.01
N GLY A 19 10.82 9.75 -10.17
CA GLY A 19 12.13 9.09 -10.02
C GLY A 19 12.62 8.95 -8.57
N GLY A 20 11.85 9.42 -7.59
CA GLY A 20 12.13 9.23 -6.17
C GLY A 20 11.64 7.88 -5.66
N SER A 21 12.23 7.45 -4.54
CA SER A 21 11.79 6.31 -3.76
C SER A 21 11.57 6.77 -2.32
N ASP A 22 10.54 6.24 -1.68
CA ASP A 22 10.23 6.52 -0.28
C ASP A 22 9.88 5.20 0.44
N SER A 23 10.07 5.17 1.75
CA SER A 23 9.72 4.01 2.57
C SER A 23 8.88 4.46 3.75
N MET A 24 7.77 3.79 3.96
CA MET A 24 6.84 4.07 5.05
C MET A 24 6.59 2.81 5.88
N THR A 25 6.65 2.96 7.20
CA THR A 25 6.27 1.90 8.13
C THR A 25 4.82 2.10 8.55
N LEU A 26 3.97 1.15 8.20
CA LEU A 26 2.55 1.15 8.56
C LEU A 26 2.35 0.25 9.77
N ASN A 27 1.90 0.82 10.90
CA ASN A 27 1.60 0.06 12.10
C ASN A 27 0.08 -0.14 12.22
N PHE A 28 -0.45 -1.10 11.47
CA PHE A 28 -1.86 -1.47 11.56
C PHE A 28 -2.10 -2.45 12.70
N GLY A 29 -3.30 -2.43 13.28
CA GLY A 29 -3.69 -3.36 14.34
C GLY A 29 -3.58 -4.84 13.91
N PRO A 30 -3.58 -5.77 14.89
CA PRO A 30 -3.35 -7.22 14.67
C PRO A 30 -4.34 -7.88 13.71
N GLU A 31 -5.51 -7.26 13.52
CA GLU A 31 -6.59 -7.70 12.64
C GLU A 31 -6.36 -7.33 11.16
N SER A 32 -5.28 -6.62 10.81
CA SER A 32 -5.02 -6.26 9.41
C SER A 32 -4.65 -7.48 8.58
N ARG A 33 -5.37 -7.68 7.47
CA ARG A 33 -5.20 -8.84 6.56
C ARG A 33 -4.84 -8.42 5.15
N TYR A 34 -4.97 -7.14 4.84
CA TYR A 34 -4.76 -6.59 3.51
C TYR A 34 -4.11 -5.23 3.60
N VAL A 35 -3.23 -4.95 2.64
CA VAL A 35 -2.70 -3.62 2.39
C VAL A 35 -3.13 -3.20 1.00
N GLY A 36 -3.79 -2.05 0.91
CA GLY A 36 -4.16 -1.40 -0.33
C GLY A 36 -3.32 -0.14 -0.57
N VAL A 37 -2.89 0.05 -1.80
CA VAL A 37 -2.20 1.27 -2.25
C VAL A 37 -3.03 1.92 -3.34
N MET A 38 -3.21 3.24 -3.24
CA MET A 38 -3.91 4.07 -4.21
C MET A 38 -3.00 5.22 -4.62
N VAL A 39 -2.95 5.53 -5.92
CA VAL A 39 -2.09 6.58 -6.47
C VAL A 39 -2.93 7.57 -7.26
N ALA A 40 -2.82 8.85 -6.92
CA ALA A 40 -3.51 9.93 -7.61
C ALA A 40 -2.77 10.33 -8.90
N PHE A 41 -2.83 9.49 -9.93
CA PHE A 41 -2.31 9.85 -11.25
C PHE A 41 -3.09 11.02 -11.85
N ARG A 42 -2.43 11.82 -12.70
CA ARG A 42 -3.08 12.95 -13.39
C ARG A 42 -4.12 12.47 -14.41
N ASP A 43 -3.81 11.40 -15.13
CA ASP A 43 -4.71 10.72 -16.05
C ASP A 43 -5.27 9.45 -15.38
N ILE A 44 -6.13 9.66 -14.38
CA ILE A 44 -6.63 8.58 -13.52
C ILE A 44 -7.57 7.62 -14.27
N ASP A 45 -8.27 8.12 -15.30
CA ASP A 45 -9.25 7.36 -16.07
C ASP A 45 -8.60 6.25 -16.90
N ASN A 46 -7.36 6.47 -17.34
CA ASN A 46 -6.55 5.49 -18.07
C ASN A 46 -5.57 4.74 -17.16
N ALA A 47 -5.58 5.01 -15.86
CA ALA A 47 -4.62 4.47 -14.91
C ALA A 47 -5.11 3.17 -14.24
N LEU A 48 -4.16 2.26 -14.01
CA LEU A 48 -4.30 1.21 -13.00
C LEU A 48 -3.84 1.79 -11.67
N TRP A 49 -4.71 2.58 -11.04
CA TRP A 49 -4.36 3.46 -9.92
C TRP A 49 -4.45 2.82 -8.53
N ARG A 50 -4.88 1.56 -8.45
CA ARG A 50 -5.04 0.82 -7.18
C ARG A 50 -4.44 -0.58 -7.26
N ALA A 51 -3.82 -1.00 -6.17
CA ALA A 51 -3.32 -2.37 -5.99
C ALA A 51 -3.56 -2.83 -4.55
N VAL A 52 -3.80 -4.14 -4.34
CA VAL A 52 -4.05 -4.72 -3.02
C VAL A 52 -3.28 -6.04 -2.89
N THR A 53 -2.70 -6.29 -1.73
CA THR A 53 -2.05 -7.55 -1.38
C THR A 53 -2.52 -8.02 -0.01
N SER A 54 -2.54 -9.34 0.20
CA SER A 54 -2.77 -9.91 1.53
C SER A 54 -1.51 -9.85 2.36
N VAL A 55 -1.65 -9.58 3.66
CA VAL A 55 -0.55 -9.65 4.63
C VAL A 55 -0.89 -10.66 5.73
N PRO A 56 0.11 -11.39 6.25
CA PRO A 56 -0.08 -12.24 7.42
C PRO A 56 -0.44 -11.39 8.65
N GLN A 57 -1.41 -11.88 9.44
CA GLN A 57 -1.79 -11.25 10.70
C GLN A 57 -0.66 -11.39 11.73
N ASN A 58 -0.56 -10.41 12.65
CA ASN A 58 0.40 -10.41 13.76
C ASN A 58 1.87 -10.57 13.33
N ALA A 59 2.23 -10.12 12.13
CA ALA A 59 3.58 -10.24 11.60
C ALA A 59 4.00 -8.96 10.84
N THR A 60 5.26 -8.58 10.99
CA THR A 60 5.86 -7.51 10.20
C THR A 60 6.13 -8.03 8.79
N SER A 61 5.58 -7.33 7.79
CA SER A 61 5.77 -7.68 6.38
C SER A 61 6.38 -6.52 5.62
N ALA A 62 7.36 -6.81 4.77
CA ALA A 62 7.81 -5.89 3.75
C ALA A 62 6.98 -6.08 2.48
N VAL A 63 6.50 -4.97 1.94
CA VAL A 63 5.74 -4.93 0.70
C VAL A 63 6.43 -3.95 -0.24
N ALA A 64 6.85 -4.45 -1.40
CA ALA A 64 7.39 -3.59 -2.45
C ALA A 64 6.25 -2.99 -3.27
N VAL A 65 6.28 -1.68 -3.47
CA VAL A 65 5.36 -0.95 -4.34
C VAL A 65 6.16 -0.34 -5.47
N SER A 66 5.73 -0.57 -6.71
CA SER A 66 6.35 0.03 -7.89
C SER A 66 5.34 0.83 -8.69
N LEU A 67 5.80 1.95 -9.24
CA LEU A 67 5.04 2.81 -10.15
C LEU A 67 5.69 2.73 -11.52
N SER A 68 4.92 2.38 -12.54
CA SER A 68 5.38 2.33 -13.94
C SER A 68 4.32 2.94 -14.85
N GLY A 69 4.65 4.06 -15.50
CA GLY A 69 3.68 4.83 -16.28
C GLY A 69 2.48 5.27 -15.43
N LEU A 70 1.29 4.80 -15.81
CA LEU A 70 0.02 5.04 -15.09
C LEU A 70 -0.43 3.82 -14.28
N THR A 71 0.50 2.96 -13.87
CA THR A 71 0.19 1.72 -13.13
C THR A 71 0.91 1.70 -11.80
N VAL A 72 0.18 1.37 -10.74
CA VAL A 72 0.75 0.91 -9.47
C VAL A 72 0.70 -0.61 -9.39
N GLN A 73 1.80 -1.22 -8.96
CA GLN A 73 1.88 -2.64 -8.67
C GLN A 73 2.35 -2.84 -7.24
N ILE A 74 1.81 -3.90 -6.62
CA ILE A 74 2.18 -4.33 -5.27
C ILE A 74 2.77 -5.73 -5.36
N GLY A 75 3.97 -5.90 -4.82
CA GLY A 75 4.61 -7.19 -4.68
C GLY A 75 3.91 -8.04 -3.63
N GLY A 76 4.23 -9.34 -3.63
CA GLY A 76 3.83 -10.21 -2.51
C GLY A 76 4.42 -9.71 -1.20
N ALA A 77 3.64 -9.82 -0.11
CA ALA A 77 4.12 -9.50 1.22
C ALA A 77 5.11 -10.57 1.71
N GLY A 78 6.36 -10.17 1.92
CA GLY A 78 7.37 -11.02 2.53
C GLY A 78 7.46 -10.73 4.03
N ILE A 79 7.37 -11.76 4.87
CA ILE A 79 7.62 -11.62 6.32
C ILE A 79 9.07 -11.18 6.55
N VAL A 80 9.25 -10.15 7.38
CA VAL A 80 10.57 -9.63 7.75
C VAL A 80 10.74 -9.65 9.27
N ALA A 81 11.98 -9.85 9.72
CA ALA A 81 12.29 -9.78 11.14
C ALA A 81 11.96 -8.37 11.68
N PRO A 82 11.50 -8.25 12.93
CA PRO A 82 11.37 -6.95 13.58
C PRO A 82 12.75 -6.28 13.61
N ALA A 83 12.81 -4.98 13.28
CA ALA A 83 14.03 -4.21 13.44
C ALA A 83 14.42 -4.22 14.94
N SER A 84 15.62 -4.73 15.23
CA SER A 84 16.19 -4.84 16.59
C SER A 84 16.55 -3.49 17.20
#